data_AF-A0A4S3KCB0-F1
#
_entry.id   AF-A0A4S3KCB0-F1
#
_cell.length_a   1.000
_cell.length_b   1.000
_cell.length_c   1.000
_cell.angle_alpha   90.00
_cell.angle_beta   90.00
_cell.angle_gamma   90.00
#
_symmetry.space_group_name_H-M   'P 1'
#
loop_
_entity.id
_entity.type
_entity.pdbx_description
1 polymer ?
#
loop_
_entity_poly.entity_id
_entity_poly.type
_entity_poly.pdbx_seq_one_letter_code
_entity_poly.pdbx_strand_id
1 'polypeptide(L)'
;MCALAQTQDPRSGGPVPWDDIRLLSLGTGIVRTVVPGQTLDWGYLQWAPKLVALLSDGVSGIADYQCRMMLGAGQYQRYAPCLPPQHNVAMDDVDALPWLVEWAEALPLEPLQAWLDAAWF
;
A
#
# COMPACT_ATOMS: atom_id res chain seq x y z
N MET A 1 -5.61 -5.98 5.58
CA MET A 1 -6.15 -6.44 6.89
C MET A 1 -7.67 -6.54 6.93
N CYS A 2 -8.46 -5.49 6.64
CA CYS A 2 -9.93 -5.59 6.75
C CYS A 2 -10.52 -6.71 5.88
N ALA A 3 -10.09 -6.83 4.62
CA ALA A 3 -10.52 -7.92 3.74
C ALA A 3 -10.20 -9.32 4.31
N LEU A 4 -9.01 -9.49 4.90
CA LEU A 4 -8.61 -10.75 5.54
C LEU A 4 -9.44 -11.04 6.80
N ALA A 5 -9.73 -10.02 7.61
CA ALA A 5 -10.60 -10.18 8.76
C ALA A 5 -12.03 -10.56 8.33
N GLN A 6 -12.51 -10.00 7.22
CA GLN A 6 -13.83 -10.29 6.68
C GLN A 6 -13.99 -11.74 6.22
N THR A 7 -12.94 -12.42 5.76
CA THR A 7 -13.02 -13.86 5.42
C THR A 7 -13.20 -14.74 6.65
N GLN A 8 -12.85 -14.24 7.83
CA GLN A 8 -12.96 -14.95 9.10
C GLN A 8 -14.22 -14.58 9.89
N ASP A 9 -14.95 -13.55 9.46
CA ASP A 9 -16.14 -13.07 10.17
C ASP A 9 -17.32 -14.05 9.94
N PRO A 10 -17.92 -14.63 11.01
CA PRO A 10 -19.09 -15.50 10.86
C PRO A 10 -20.30 -14.79 10.23
N ARG A 11 -20.38 -13.46 10.36
CA ARG A 11 -21.49 -12.65 9.84
C ARG A 11 -21.47 -12.52 8.32
N SER A 12 -20.32 -12.72 7.67
CA SER A 12 -20.14 -12.70 6.22
C SER A 12 -20.18 -14.10 5.60
N GLY A 13 -20.43 -15.14 6.39
CA GLY A 13 -20.44 -16.54 5.94
C GLY A 13 -19.10 -17.27 6.13
N GLY A 14 -18.16 -16.70 6.90
CA GLY A 14 -16.93 -17.38 7.31
C GLY A 14 -17.13 -18.38 8.47
N PRO A 15 -16.03 -19.01 8.96
CA PRO A 15 -14.65 -18.77 8.58
C PRO A 15 -14.24 -19.53 7.30
N VAL A 16 -13.57 -18.84 6.38
CA VAL A 16 -12.91 -19.46 5.22
C VAL A 16 -11.60 -20.11 5.66
N PRO A 17 -11.29 -21.36 5.25
CA PRO A 17 -10.01 -21.99 5.52
C PRO A 17 -8.83 -21.13 5.06
N TRP A 18 -7.76 -21.06 5.86
CA TRP A 18 -6.61 -20.20 5.56
C TRP A 18 -5.95 -20.52 4.22
N ASP A 19 -5.87 -21.80 3.86
CA ASP A 19 -5.25 -22.27 2.62
C ASP A 19 -6.04 -21.88 1.35
N ASP A 20 -7.32 -21.52 1.50
CA ASP A 20 -8.19 -21.10 0.39
C ASP A 20 -8.16 -19.58 0.17
N ILE A 21 -7.55 -18.83 1.08
CA ILE A 21 -7.49 -17.38 0.98
C ILE A 21 -6.38 -16.98 0.02
N ARG A 22 -6.71 -16.10 -0.93
CA ARG A 22 -5.74 -15.37 -1.75
C ARG A 22 -6.05 -13.89 -1.62
N LEU A 23 -5.04 -13.08 -1.37
CA LEU A 23 -5.19 -11.65 -1.14
C LEU A 23 -4.23 -10.84 -2.01
N LEU A 24 -4.81 -10.13 -2.98
CA LEU A 24 -4.14 -9.08 -3.72
C LEU A 24 -4.41 -7.73 -3.04
N SER A 25 -3.33 -7.05 -2.63
CA SER A 25 -3.40 -5.73 -2.02
C SER A 25 -2.86 -4.67 -2.99
N LEU A 26 -3.71 -3.77 -3.43
CA LEU A 26 -3.32 -2.63 -4.27
C LEU A 26 -3.14 -1.38 -3.40
N GLY A 27 -1.99 -0.72 -3.54
CA GLY A 27 -1.72 0.59 -2.94
C GLY A 27 -1.75 1.68 -4.00
N THR A 28 -2.02 2.92 -3.58
CA THR A 28 -2.03 4.13 -4.43
C THR A 28 -0.62 4.65 -4.75
N GLY A 29 0.39 3.83 -4.50
CA GLY A 29 1.80 4.20 -4.55
C GLY A 29 2.34 4.74 -3.21
N ILE A 30 3.67 4.87 -3.14
CA ILE A 30 4.39 5.30 -1.93
C ILE A 30 5.29 6.48 -2.30
N VAL A 31 5.16 7.60 -1.59
CA VAL A 31 6.10 8.71 -1.69
C VAL A 31 7.16 8.57 -0.60
N ARG A 32 8.41 8.34 -0.98
CA ARG A 32 9.53 8.28 -0.04
C ARG A 32 9.98 9.69 0.33
N THR A 33 9.34 10.29 1.33
CA THR A 33 9.73 11.61 1.83
C THR A 33 10.91 11.49 2.78
N VAL A 34 12.02 12.15 2.46
CA VAL A 34 13.14 12.35 3.39
C VAL A 34 12.96 13.69 4.07
N VAL A 35 13.08 13.74 5.39
CA VAL A 35 13.14 14.99 6.14
C VAL A 35 14.61 15.37 6.35
N PRO A 36 15.14 16.38 5.64
CA PRO A 36 16.53 16.81 5.81
C PRO A 36 16.70 17.67 7.07
N GLY A 37 17.78 17.43 7.81
CA GLY A 37 18.17 18.21 9.01
C GLY A 37 18.50 17.32 10.21
N GLN A 38 19.51 17.69 11.01
CA GLN A 38 19.89 16.96 12.23
C GLN A 38 19.21 17.50 13.49
N THR A 39 18.84 18.78 13.50
CA THR A 39 18.15 19.49 14.57
C THR A 39 16.98 20.28 13.99
N LEU A 40 15.77 19.73 14.13
CA LEU A 40 14.54 20.31 13.59
C LEU A 40 13.77 20.98 14.74
N ASP A 41 14.00 22.28 14.95
CA ASP A 41 13.19 23.11 15.87
C ASP A 41 11.85 23.46 15.23
N TRP A 42 11.03 22.45 14.99
CA TRP A 42 9.71 22.62 14.37
C TRP A 42 8.63 22.85 15.42
N GLY A 43 7.87 23.92 15.25
CA GLY A 43 6.67 24.20 16.04
C GLY A 43 5.49 23.29 15.66
N TYR A 44 4.46 23.24 16.51
CA TYR A 44 3.29 22.36 16.31
C TYR A 44 2.62 22.50 14.92
N LEU A 45 2.53 23.72 14.39
CA LEU A 45 1.93 23.98 13.07
C LEU A 45 2.75 23.40 11.91
N GLN A 46 4.07 23.28 12.06
CA GLN A 46 4.96 22.70 11.05
C GLN A 46 4.92 21.17 11.07
N TRP A 47 4.62 20.57 12.24
CA TRP A 47 4.47 19.13 12.41
C TRP A 47 3.15 18.58 11.89
N ALA A 48 2.06 19.32 12.04
CA ALA A 48 0.70 18.84 11.74
C ALA A 48 0.55 18.12 10.38
N PRO A 49 0.92 18.71 9.22
CA PRO A 49 0.76 18.04 7.92
C PRO A 49 1.70 16.82 7.77
N LYS A 50 2.88 16.84 8.40
CA LYS A 50 3.87 15.77 8.30
C LYS A 50 3.49 14.56 9.16
N LEU A 51 2.88 14.79 10.32
CA LEU A 51 2.35 13.73 11.18
C LEU A 51 1.24 12.96 10.48
N VAL A 52 0.33 13.64 9.77
CA VAL A 52 -0.74 12.98 9.02
C VAL A 52 -0.15 12.05 7.94
N ALA A 53 0.80 12.54 7.14
CA ALA A 53 1.47 11.73 6.13
C ALA A 53 2.20 10.52 6.76
N LEU A 54 2.96 10.74 7.84
CA LEU A 54 3.74 9.69 8.52
C LEU A 54 2.84 8.62 9.14
N LEU A 55 1.73 9.01 9.77
CA LEU A 55 0.78 8.07 10.37
C LEU A 55 0.06 7.25 9.29
N SER A 56 -0.37 7.87 8.18
CA SER A 56 -0.99 7.15 7.07
C SER A 56 -0.04 6.13 6.44
N ASP A 57 1.23 6.49 6.19
CA ASP A 57 2.24 5.57 5.70
C ASP A 57 2.49 4.42 6.70
N GLY A 58 2.54 4.74 8.00
CA GLY A 58 2.72 3.77 9.07
C GLY A 58 1.62 2.71 9.13
N VAL A 59 0.35 3.11 9.00
CA VAL A 59 -0.80 2.17 9.01
C VAL A 59 -0.75 1.22 7.81
N SER A 60 -0.38 1.75 6.63
CA SER A 60 -0.29 0.98 5.39
C SER A 60 0.81 -0.11 5.47
N GLY A 61 1.93 0.21 6.12
CA GLY A 61 3.04 -0.73 6.35
C GLY A 61 2.71 -1.83 7.36
N ILE A 62 2.02 -1.50 8.46
CA ILE A 62 1.61 -2.51 9.46
C ILE A 62 0.66 -3.53 8.84
N ALA A 63 -0.31 -3.06 8.03
CA ALA A 63 -1.27 -3.95 7.38
C ALA A 63 -0.60 -4.88 6.34
N ASP A 64 0.40 -4.39 5.60
CA ASP A 64 1.22 -5.22 4.69
C ASP A 64 1.97 -6.30 5.46
N TYR A 65 2.66 -5.92 6.54
CA TYR A 65 3.43 -6.83 7.37
C TYR A 65 2.55 -7.95 7.96
N GLN A 66 1.42 -7.58 8.56
CA GLN A 66 0.50 -8.54 9.16
C GLN A 66 -0.07 -9.52 8.12
N CYS A 67 -0.55 -9.02 6.97
CA CYS A 67 -1.04 -9.88 5.89
C CYS A 67 0.05 -10.83 5.37
N ARG A 68 1.28 -10.32 5.16
CA ARG A 68 2.41 -11.14 4.69
C ARG A 68 2.80 -12.22 5.69
N MET A 69 2.80 -11.91 6.99
CA MET A 69 3.12 -12.90 8.03
C MET A 69 2.05 -13.97 8.21
N MET A 70 0.78 -13.64 7.96
CA MET A 70 -0.34 -14.58 8.13
C MET A 70 -0.54 -15.50 6.92
N LEU A 71 -0.40 -14.98 5.70
CA LEU A 71 -0.71 -15.70 4.46
C LEU A 71 0.54 -16.19 3.70
N GLY A 72 1.71 -15.62 3.99
CA GLY A 72 2.94 -15.92 3.26
C GLY A 72 2.93 -15.44 1.80
N ALA A 73 4.07 -15.60 1.13
CA ALA A 73 4.26 -15.10 -0.23
C ALA A 73 3.44 -15.86 -1.30
N GLY A 74 3.01 -17.10 -1.01
CA GLY A 74 2.20 -17.89 -1.94
C GLY A 74 0.75 -17.41 -2.04
N GLN A 75 0.22 -16.78 -0.99
CA GLN A 75 -1.20 -16.42 -0.91
C GLN A 75 -1.43 -14.91 -0.78
N TYR A 76 -0.40 -14.13 -0.50
CA TYR A 76 -0.46 -12.68 -0.38
C TYR A 76 0.51 -11.98 -1.32
N GLN A 77 -0.02 -11.07 -2.14
CA GLN A 77 0.77 -10.18 -2.99
C GLN A 77 0.32 -8.75 -2.80
N ARG A 78 1.29 -7.85 -2.62
CA ARG A 78 1.05 -6.40 -2.56
C ARG A 78 1.70 -5.71 -3.75
N TYR A 79 0.91 -4.91 -4.46
CA TYR A 79 1.38 -4.03 -5.50
C TYR A 79 1.21 -2.58 -5.05
N ALA A 80 2.32 -1.93 -4.70
CA ALA A 80 2.37 -0.55 -4.23
C ALA A 80 3.68 0.11 -4.71
N PRO A 81 3.73 0.55 -5.98
CA PRO A 81 4.93 1.13 -6.59
C PRO A 81 5.37 2.42 -5.88
N CYS A 82 6.68 2.67 -5.79
CA CYS A 82 7.17 3.94 -5.26
C CYS A 82 7.12 5.02 -6.34
N LEU A 83 6.53 6.17 -6.03
CA LEU A 83 6.56 7.32 -6.94
C LEU A 83 8.02 7.81 -7.09
N PRO A 84 8.38 8.35 -8.27
CA PRO A 84 9.69 8.96 -8.47
C PRO A 84 9.92 10.08 -7.44
N PRO A 85 11.11 10.22 -6.85
CA PRO A 85 11.38 11.26 -5.84
C PRO A 85 11.11 12.69 -6.31
N GLN A 86 11.21 12.93 -7.62
CA GLN A 86 10.98 14.23 -8.25
C GLN A 86 9.49 14.56 -8.42
N HIS A 87 8.60 13.58 -8.21
CA HIS A 87 7.17 13.71 -8.44
C HIS A 87 6.40 13.31 -7.18
N ASN A 88 6.28 14.28 -6.27
CA ASN A 88 5.50 14.14 -5.04
C ASN A 88 4.07 14.63 -5.31
N VAL A 89 3.17 13.70 -5.58
CA VAL A 89 1.75 14.00 -5.82
C VAL A 89 1.03 14.07 -4.49
N ALA A 90 0.42 15.22 -4.17
CA ALA A 90 -0.42 15.33 -3.00
C ALA A 90 -1.72 14.53 -3.19
N MET A 91 -2.32 14.06 -2.10
CA MET A 91 -3.53 13.23 -2.15
C MET A 91 -4.74 13.96 -2.77
N ASP A 92 -4.75 15.28 -2.71
CA ASP A 92 -5.77 16.19 -3.23
C ASP A 92 -5.38 16.88 -4.55
N ASP A 93 -4.25 16.51 -5.15
CA ASP A 93 -3.77 17.07 -6.42
C ASP A 93 -4.44 16.40 -7.63
N VAL A 94 -5.61 16.92 -8.01
CA VAL A 94 -6.41 16.44 -9.14
C VAL A 94 -5.72 16.71 -10.48
N ASP A 95 -4.90 17.75 -10.56
CA ASP A 95 -4.23 18.14 -11.81
C ASP A 95 -3.12 17.16 -12.20
N ALA A 96 -2.60 16.38 -11.25
CA ALA A 96 -1.63 15.31 -11.48
C ALA A 96 -2.22 14.02 -12.07
N LEU A 97 -3.55 13.90 -12.19
CA LEU A 97 -4.20 12.68 -12.68
C LEU A 97 -3.70 12.19 -14.06
N PRO A 98 -3.53 13.06 -15.09
CA PRO A 98 -3.03 12.59 -16.39
C PRO A 98 -1.64 11.98 -16.29
N TRP A 99 -0.76 12.59 -15.49
CA TRP A 99 0.58 12.07 -15.24
C TRP A 99 0.54 10.74 -14.46
N LEU A 100 -0.34 10.60 -13.47
CA LEU A 100 -0.50 9.35 -12.72
C LEU A 100 -0.93 8.19 -13.62
N VAL A 101 -1.80 8.45 -14.61
CA VAL A 101 -2.23 7.44 -15.59
C VAL A 101 -1.05 7.03 -16.47
N GLU A 102 -0.36 8.00 -17.08
CA GLU A 102 0.81 7.72 -17.92
C GLU A 102 1.89 6.95 -17.15
N TRP A 103 2.16 7.36 -15.91
CA TRP A 103 3.10 6.69 -15.04
C TRP A 103 2.67 5.25 -14.72
N ALA A 104 1.40 5.04 -14.37
CA ALA A 104 0.88 3.72 -14.03
C ALA A 104 0.92 2.75 -15.21
N GLU A 105 0.65 3.22 -16.44
CA GLU A 105 0.73 2.43 -17.67
C GLU A 105 2.17 2.01 -18.01
N ALA A 106 3.17 2.79 -17.59
CA ALA A 106 4.57 2.47 -17.79
C ALA A 106 5.16 1.52 -16.74
N LEU A 107 4.41 1.17 -15.69
CA LEU A 107 4.93 0.34 -14.62
C LEU A 107 5.02 -1.15 -15.03
N PRO A 108 6.09 -1.85 -14.62
CA PRO A 108 6.20 -3.28 -14.84
C PRO A 108 5.11 -4.02 -14.04
N LEU A 109 4.38 -4.89 -14.73
CA LEU A 109 3.34 -5.75 -14.16
C LEU A 109 3.72 -7.22 -14.17
N GLU A 110 4.85 -7.59 -14.76
CA GLU A 110 5.29 -8.98 -14.94
C GLU A 110 5.37 -9.74 -13.62
N PRO A 111 5.93 -9.20 -12.52
CA PRO A 111 5.95 -9.92 -11.24
C PRO A 111 4.56 -10.13 -10.64
N LEU A 112 3.64 -9.18 -10.87
CA LEU A 112 2.26 -9.29 -10.41
C LEU A 112 1.49 -10.32 -11.25
N GLN A 113 1.67 -10.31 -12.57
CA GLN A 113 1.09 -11.28 -13.48
C GLN A 113 1.57 -12.70 -13.16
N ALA A 114 2.88 -12.90 -12.97
CA ALA A 114 3.44 -14.20 -12.61
C ALA A 114 2.86 -14.75 -11.29
N TRP A 115 2.58 -13.87 -10.33
CA TRP A 115 1.91 -14.28 -9.10
C TRP A 115 0.45 -14.65 -9.33
N LEU A 116 -0.29 -13.86 -10.13
CA LEU A 116 -1.69 -14.16 -10.47
C LEU A 116 -1.81 -15.52 -11.16
N ASP A 117 -0.93 -15.79 -12.13
CA ASP A 117 -0.92 -17.05 -12.88
C ASP A 117 -0.56 -18.26 -11.99
N ALA A 118 0.18 -18.06 -10.90
CA ALA A 118 0.61 -19.14 -10.01
C ALA A 118 -0.32 -19.37 -8.81
N ALA A 119 -0.98 -18.32 -8.33
CA ALA A 119 -1.69 -18.33 -7.05
C ALA A 119 -3.20 -18.10 -7.17
N TRP A 120 -3.66 -17.50 -8.28
CA TRP A 120 -5.04 -17.03 -8.45
C TRP A 120 -5.83 -17.84 -9.49
N PHE A 121 -5.16 -18.24 -10.57
CA PHE A 121 -5.70 -19.11 -11.62
C PHE A 121 -5.20 -20.55 -11.46
#